data_AF-A0A2P5LZT5-F1
#
_entry.id   AF-A0A2P5LZT5-F1
#
_cell.length_a   1.000
_cell.length_b   1.000
_cell.length_c   1.000
_cell.angle_alpha   90.00
_cell.angle_beta   90.00
_cell.angle_gamma   90.00
#
_symmetry.space_group_name_H-M   'P 1'
#
loop_
_entity.id
_entity.type
_entity.pdbx_description
1 polymer ?
#
loop_
_entity_poly.entity_id
_entity_poly.type
_entity_poly.pdbx_seq_one_letter_code
_entity_poly.pdbx_strand_id
1 'polypeptide(L)' 'GAPGAALDDAGLIACGAGALRLLRVQRAGKGEMGIEEFLRGRKLTRGVALA' A
#
# COMPACT_ATOMS: atom_id res chain seq x y z
N GLY A 1 -6.26 -3.44 11.85
CA GLY A 1 -6.67 -2.06 11.52
C GLY A 1 -8.01 -2.11 10.83
N ALA A 2 -8.65 -0.96 10.59
CA ALA A 2 -9.85 -0.92 9.76
C ALA A 2 -9.52 -1.38 8.33
N PRO A 3 -10.44 -2.04 7.59
CA PRO A 3 -10.22 -2.41 6.20
C PRO A 3 -9.77 -1.20 5.36
N GLY A 4 -8.73 -1.40 4.55
CA GLY A 4 -8.10 -0.33 3.77
C GLY A 4 -7.04 0.48 4.52
N ALA A 5 -6.83 0.27 5.82
CA ALA A 5 -5.78 0.96 6.56
C ALA A 5 -4.39 0.35 6.31
N ALA A 6 -3.39 1.18 6.04
CA ALA A 6 -1.99 0.81 6.07
C ALA A 6 -1.56 0.43 7.50
N LEU A 7 -1.09 -0.79 7.68
CA LEU A 7 -0.64 -1.34 8.96
C LEU A 7 0.84 -1.04 9.23
N ASP A 8 1.62 -0.80 8.18
CA ASP A 8 3.02 -0.38 8.22
C ASP A 8 3.34 0.59 7.07
N ASP A 9 4.59 1.06 7.04
CA ASP A 9 5.10 1.98 6.01
C ASP A 9 5.64 1.25 4.76
N ALA A 10 5.42 -0.07 4.67
CA ALA A 10 5.96 -0.96 3.65
C ALA A 10 4.86 -1.65 2.82
N GLY A 11 3.63 -1.13 2.86
CA GLY A 11 2.52 -1.61 2.03
C GLY A 11 1.78 -2.84 2.58
N LEU A 12 1.73 -3.03 3.90
CA LEU A 12 0.81 -3.99 4.53
C LEU A 12 -0.55 -3.32 4.74
N ILE A 13 -1.61 -3.88 4.15
CA ILE A 13 -2.95 -3.28 4.19
C ILE A 13 -3.88 -4.20 4.96
N ALA A 14 -4.63 -3.64 5.91
CA ALA A 14 -5.69 -4.35 6.61
C ALA A 14 -6.85 -4.68 5.66
N CYS A 15 -7.37 -5.89 5.78
CA CYS A 15 -8.57 -6.34 5.07
C CYS A 15 -9.73 -6.55 6.06
N GLY A 16 -10.90 -6.97 5.56
CA GLY A 16 -12.01 -7.40 6.42
C GLY A 16 -11.63 -8.55 7.36
N ALA A 17 -10.74 -9.42 6.92
CA ALA A 17 -10.05 -10.41 7.74
C ALA A 17 -8.58 -10.48 7.30
N GLY A 18 -7.65 -10.48 8.25
CA GLY A 18 -6.21 -10.51 7.96
C GLY A 18 -5.70 -9.24 7.28
N ALA A 19 -4.63 -9.40 6.49
CA ALA A 19 -3.96 -8.33 5.77
C ALA A 19 -3.31 -8.84 4.48
N LEU A 20 -3.11 -7.94 3.52
CA LEU A 20 -2.36 -8.22 2.29
C LEU A 20 -1.08 -7.38 2.22
N ARG A 21 -0.03 -7.97 1.65
CA ARG A 21 1.24 -7.28 1.35
C ARG A 21 1.24 -6.89 -0.12
N LEU A 22 1.35 -5.60 -0.40
CA LEU A 22 1.59 -5.12 -1.74
C LEU A 22 3.02 -5.48 -2.16
N LEU A 23 3.17 -6.28 -3.22
CA LEU A 23 4.48 -6.61 -3.80
C LEU A 23 4.76 -5.77 -5.03
N ARG A 24 3.75 -5.69 -5.92
CA ARG A 24 3.78 -4.92 -7.16
C ARG A 24 2.53 -4.06 -7.26
N VAL A 25 2.70 -2.85 -7.77
CA VAL A 25 1.64 -1.85 -7.92
C VAL A 25 1.81 -1.13 -9.25
N GLN A 26 0.74 -0.50 -9.72
CA GLN A 26 0.77 0.34 -10.90
C GLN A 26 0.25 1.73 -10.55
N ARG A 27 1.08 2.76 -10.73
CA ARG A 27 0.61 4.14 -10.64
C ARG A 27 -0.09 4.52 -11.94
N ALA A 28 -1.20 5.27 -11.86
CA ALA A 28 -1.91 5.75 -13.04
C ALA A 28 -0.95 6.42 -14.05
N GLY A 29 -1.01 5.98 -15.31
CA GLY A 29 -0.13 6.46 -16.38
C GLY A 29 1.32 5.94 -16.33
N LYS A 30 1.64 4.97 -15.47
CA LYS A 30 2.96 4.31 -15.39
C LYS A 30 2.82 2.80 -15.58
N GLY A 31 3.96 2.14 -15.83
CA GLY A 31 4.05 0.68 -15.82
C GLY A 31 3.94 0.11 -14.40
N GLU A 32 3.85 -1.22 -14.33
CA GLU A 32 3.96 -1.97 -13.08
C GLU A 32 5.34 -1.76 -12.45
N MET A 33 5.38 -1.60 -11.13
CA MET A 33 6.59 -1.36 -10.34
C MET A 33 6.51 -2.07 -8.98
N GLY A 34 7.67 -2.25 -8.33
CA GLY A 34 7.73 -2.76 -6.97
C GLY A 34 7.16 -1.76 -5.95
N ILE A 35 6.65 -2.26 -4.82
CA ILE A 35 6.13 -1.41 -3.75
C ILE A 35 7.18 -0.40 -3.24
N GLU A 36 8.44 -0.82 -3.12
CA GLU A 36 9.54 0.05 -2.66
C GLU A 36 9.78 1.23 -3.61
N GLU A 37 9.70 0.99 -4.92
CA GLU A 37 9.84 2.04 -5.93
C GLU A 37 8.68 3.03 -5.85
N PHE A 38 7.45 2.52 -5.73
CA PHE A 38 6.26 3.34 -5.54
C PHE A 38 6.36 4.23 -4.30
N LEU A 39 6.84 3.68 -3.19
CA LEU A 39 6.95 4.39 -1.90
C LEU A 39 7.96 5.54 -1.91
N ARG A 40 8.94 5.54 -2.83
CA ARG A 40 9.86 6.68 -3.04
C ARG A 40 9.13 7.92 -3.57
N GLY A 41 8.13 7.72 -4.43
CA GLY A 41 7.34 8.81 -5.03
C GLY A 41 6.08 9.16 -4.25
N ARG A 42 5.48 8.20 -3.55
CA ARG A 42 4.28 8.39 -2.74
C ARG A 42 4.39 7.57 -1.46
N LYS A 43 4.61 8.25 -0.33
CA LYS A 43 4.63 7.59 0.98
C LYS A 43 3.26 7.02 1.32
N LEU A 44 3.26 5.80 1.85
CA LEU A 44 2.11 5.18 2.47
C LEU A 44 2.44 4.96 3.94
N THR A 45 2.16 5.94 4.78
CA THR A 45 2.45 5.86 6.21
C THR A 45 1.37 5.06 6.93
N ARG A 46 1.75 4.35 7.99
CA ARG A 46 0.83 3.64 8.88
C ARG A 46 -0.34 4.52 9.29
N GLY A 47 -1.54 3.96 9.22
CA GLY A 47 -2.80 4.64 9.53
C GLY A 47 -3.47 5.33 8.34
N VAL A 48 -2.78 5.52 7.21
CA VAL A 48 -3.42 6.03 5.99
C VAL A 48 -4.45 5.01 5.51
N ALA A 49 -5.67 5.47 5.22
CA ALA A 49 -6.71 4.67 4.60
C ALA A 49 -6.66 4.82 3.08
N LEU A 50 -6.77 3.69 2.36
CA LEU A 50 -7.03 3.68 0.94
C LEU A 50 -8.49 4.12 0.72
N ALA A 51 -8.68 5.18 -0.07
CA ALA A 51 -9.98 5.70 -0.48
C ALA A 51 -10.30 5.25 -1.91
#